data_AF-A0A3D4BQZ8-F1
#
_entry.id   AF-A0A3D4BQZ8-F1
#
_cell.length_a   1.000
_cell.length_b   1.000
_cell.length_c   1.000
_cell.angle_alpha   90.00
_cell.angle_beta   90.00
_cell.angle_gamma   90.00
#
_symmetry.space_group_name_H-M   'P 1'
#
loop_
_entity.id
_entity.type
_entity.pdbx_description
1 polymer ?
#
loop_
_entity_poly.entity_id
_entity_poly.type
_entity_poly.pdbx_seq_one_letter_code
_entity_poly.pdbx_strand_id
1 'polypeptide(L)'
;MKRILSSLLLLIMGSMGYAQSYRGEVSQGNEAYAKEDYAEAEVAYRKSLDENENPVEGTYNLANSLYRQERWEEAEAQYRKSAEMSNDPSVKAQALHNLGNTYMAQEKLDEAIKAYKSSLKQNPRDNETRHNLAKALKQKQQQQQQQQQNQDQKQDQDQKNQDKKDQEKQDQKDNKDKQDQQNQDQKGDEQKDKGDQQKDQDQSKPDQPKDDQQKGQAPRKDKISREDAQRLLEALSREEQDLQKKLNEEKIKTKPIKTDKDW
;
A
#
# COMPACT_ATOMS: atom_id res chain seq x y z
N MET A 1 -23.06 -45.08 -65.95
CA MET A 1 -21.86 -44.41 -65.37
C MET A 1 -22.10 -42.94 -64.98
N LYS A 2 -22.71 -42.10 -65.82
CA LYS A 2 -22.93 -40.67 -65.49
C LYS A 2 -23.83 -40.39 -64.27
N ARG A 3 -24.82 -41.25 -63.97
CA ARG A 3 -25.71 -41.09 -62.80
C ARG A 3 -25.09 -41.50 -61.46
N ILE A 4 -24.07 -42.36 -61.47
CA ILE A 4 -23.34 -42.78 -60.25
C ILE A 4 -22.28 -41.74 -59.90
N LEU A 5 -21.66 -41.09 -60.90
CA LEU A 5 -20.74 -39.97 -60.68
C LEU A 5 -21.45 -38.74 -60.08
N SER A 6 -22.69 -38.45 -60.48
CA SER A 6 -23.46 -37.33 -59.92
C SER A 6 -23.87 -37.54 -58.46
N SER A 7 -24.13 -38.78 -58.04
CA SER A 7 -24.42 -39.10 -56.64
C SER A 7 -23.17 -39.09 -55.74
N LEU A 8 -21.99 -39.36 -56.30
CA LEU A 8 -20.72 -39.28 -55.57
C LEU A 8 -20.25 -37.83 -55.36
N LEU A 9 -20.59 -36.92 -56.27
CA LEU A 9 -20.21 -35.50 -56.17
C LEU A 9 -21.07 -34.72 -55.15
N LEU A 10 -22.27 -35.20 -54.83
CA LEU A 10 -23.16 -34.64 -53.81
C LEU A 10 -22.81 -35.09 -52.38
N LEU A 11 -21.94 -36.08 -52.22
CA LEU A 11 -21.50 -36.60 -50.92
C LEU A 11 -20.20 -35.94 -50.41
N ILE A 12 -19.53 -35.11 -51.22
CA ILE A 12 -18.29 -34.41 -50.86
C ILE A 12 -18.55 -32.94 -50.48
N MET A 13 -19.71 -32.37 -50.80
CA MET A 13 -20.10 -31.00 -50.41
C MET A 13 -20.79 -30.90 -49.03
N GLY A 14 -20.86 -32.00 -48.27
CA GLY A 14 -21.52 -32.03 -46.96
C GLY A 14 -20.63 -31.78 -45.74
N SER A 15 -19.31 -31.57 -45.91
CA SER A 15 -18.35 -31.50 -44.78
C SER A 15 -17.70 -30.14 -44.56
N MET A 16 -18.01 -29.10 -45.35
CA MET A 16 -17.56 -27.73 -45.11
C MET A 16 -18.61 -26.93 -44.33
N GLY A 17 -18.93 -27.37 -43.11
CA GLY A 17 -19.96 -26.72 -42.28
C GLY A 17 -19.72 -26.71 -40.77
N TYR A 18 -18.62 -27.30 -40.29
CA TYR A 18 -18.30 -27.37 -38.86
C TYR A 18 -16.83 -27.06 -38.60
N ALA A 19 -16.39 -25.87 -39.00
CA ALA A 19 -15.13 -25.30 -38.53
C ALA A 19 -15.37 -23.95 -37.82
N GLN A 20 -16.56 -23.78 -37.25
CA GLN A 20 -16.73 -22.81 -36.19
C GLN A 20 -15.97 -23.40 -35.00
N SER A 21 -14.68 -23.04 -34.90
CA SER A 21 -13.79 -23.56 -33.87
C SER A 21 -14.49 -23.43 -32.53
N TYR A 22 -14.67 -24.54 -31.82
CA TYR A 22 -15.04 -24.53 -30.40
C TYR A 22 -13.89 -23.85 -29.66
N ARG A 23 -13.87 -22.51 -29.66
CA ARG A 23 -12.91 -21.74 -28.88
C ARG A 23 -13.32 -21.98 -27.43
N GLY A 24 -12.43 -22.62 -26.68
CA GLY A 24 -12.60 -22.82 -25.25
C GLY A 24 -12.95 -21.51 -24.56
N GLU A 25 -13.61 -21.60 -23.42
CA GLU A 25 -14.20 -20.45 -22.73
C GLU A 25 -13.13 -19.43 -22.30
N VAL A 26 -11.92 -19.90 -21.98
CA VAL A 26 -10.75 -19.02 -21.77
C VAL A 26 -10.45 -18.15 -23.01
N SER A 27 -10.50 -18.72 -24.21
CA SER A 27 -10.21 -17.98 -25.43
C SER A 27 -11.28 -16.93 -25.73
N GLN A 28 -12.55 -17.21 -25.43
CA GLN A 28 -13.64 -16.25 -25.56
C GLN A 28 -13.45 -15.10 -24.56
N GLY A 29 -13.11 -15.44 -23.31
CA GLY A 29 -12.77 -14.45 -22.28
C GLY A 29 -11.58 -13.58 -22.67
N ASN A 30 -10.52 -14.17 -23.24
CA ASN A 30 -9.34 -13.43 -23.71
C ASN A 30 -9.70 -12.46 -24.84
N GLU A 31 -10.59 -12.86 -25.75
CA GLU A 31 -11.07 -12.01 -26.85
C GLU A 31 -11.91 -10.83 -26.33
N ALA A 32 -12.83 -11.09 -25.40
CA ALA A 32 -13.62 -10.04 -24.74
C ALA A 32 -12.73 -9.07 -23.95
N TYR A 33 -11.75 -9.60 -23.20
CA TYR A 33 -10.81 -8.79 -22.44
C TYR A 33 -9.96 -7.88 -23.34
N ALA A 34 -9.52 -8.39 -24.50
CA ALA A 34 -8.78 -7.60 -25.50
C ALA A 34 -9.63 -6.49 -26.13
N LYS A 35 -10.95 -6.68 -26.19
CA LYS A 35 -11.94 -5.66 -26.61
C LYS A 35 -12.32 -4.70 -25.47
N GLU A 36 -11.71 -4.85 -24.30
CA GLU A 36 -12.01 -4.11 -23.07
C GLU A 36 -13.43 -4.35 -22.51
N ASP A 37 -14.11 -5.40 -22.99
CA ASP A 37 -15.38 -5.85 -22.42
C ASP A 37 -15.11 -6.77 -21.23
N TYR A 38 -14.77 -6.16 -20.09
CA TYR A 38 -14.38 -6.89 -18.89
C TYR A 38 -15.54 -7.65 -18.23
N ALA A 39 -16.79 -7.23 -18.49
CA ALA A 39 -17.97 -7.91 -17.98
C ALA A 39 -18.20 -9.22 -18.75
N GLU A 40 -18.15 -9.18 -20.08
CA GLU A 40 -18.24 -10.38 -20.91
C GLU A 40 -17.04 -11.32 -20.68
N ALA A 41 -15.84 -10.75 -20.52
CA ALA A 41 -14.65 -11.53 -20.18
C ALA A 41 -14.82 -12.30 -18.87
N GLU A 42 -15.34 -11.65 -17.83
CA GLU A 42 -15.65 -12.30 -16.55
C GLU A 42 -16.63 -13.46 -16.72
N VAL A 43 -17.72 -13.27 -17.48
CA VAL A 43 -18.71 -14.33 -17.72
C VAL A 43 -18.06 -15.55 -18.37
N ALA A 44 -17.27 -15.34 -19.43
CA ALA A 44 -16.57 -16.41 -20.12
C ALA A 44 -15.53 -17.11 -19.21
N TYR A 45 -14.75 -16.37 -18.43
CA TYR A 45 -13.79 -16.99 -17.49
C TYR A 45 -14.50 -17.77 -16.39
N ARG A 46 -15.64 -17.31 -15.87
CA ARG A 46 -16.43 -18.08 -14.89
C ARG A 46 -16.94 -19.38 -15.49
N LYS A 47 -17.47 -19.33 -16.72
CA LYS A 47 -17.91 -20.53 -17.43
C LYS A 47 -16.76 -21.53 -17.68
N SER A 48 -15.58 -21.04 -18.05
CA SER A 48 -14.37 -21.86 -18.16
C SER A 48 -14.05 -22.59 -16.86
N LEU A 49 -14.21 -21.92 -15.71
CA LEU A 49 -13.94 -22.52 -14.40
C LEU A 49 -15.00 -23.55 -14.00
N ASP A 50 -16.27 -23.34 -14.37
CA ASP A 50 -17.33 -24.33 -14.16
C ASP A 50 -17.09 -25.62 -14.98
N GLU A 51 -16.53 -25.47 -16.19
CA GLU A 51 -16.13 -26.59 -17.05
C GLU A 51 -14.78 -27.21 -16.67
N ASN A 52 -14.09 -26.66 -15.65
CA ASN A 52 -12.73 -27.03 -15.23
C ASN A 52 -11.68 -26.92 -16.34
N GLU A 53 -11.91 -26.05 -17.33
CA GLU A 53 -10.95 -25.75 -18.39
C GLU A 53 -9.88 -24.78 -17.83
N ASN A 54 -8.60 -25.20 -17.88
CA ASN A 54 -7.43 -24.38 -17.51
C ASN A 54 -7.61 -23.58 -16.20
N PRO A 55 -7.85 -24.23 -15.04
CA PRO A 55 -8.33 -23.56 -13.83
C PRO A 55 -7.39 -22.49 -13.29
N VAL A 56 -6.06 -22.63 -13.49
CA VAL A 56 -5.07 -21.63 -13.08
C VAL A 56 -5.16 -20.36 -13.94
N GLU A 57 -5.19 -20.52 -15.26
CA GLU A 57 -5.27 -19.41 -16.22
C GLU A 57 -6.64 -18.72 -16.15
N GLY A 58 -7.73 -19.49 -16.14
CA GLY A 58 -9.09 -18.95 -16.02
C GLY A 58 -9.28 -18.14 -14.73
N THR A 59 -8.72 -18.61 -13.61
CA THR A 59 -8.79 -17.88 -12.33
C THR A 59 -7.94 -16.61 -12.37
N TYR A 60 -6.75 -16.65 -12.97
CA TYR A 60 -5.91 -15.47 -13.15
C TYR A 60 -6.56 -14.41 -14.05
N ASN A 61 -7.15 -14.82 -15.17
CA ASN A 61 -7.79 -13.91 -16.10
C ASN A 61 -9.14 -13.38 -15.60
N LEU A 62 -9.86 -14.17 -14.80
CA LEU A 62 -11.01 -13.68 -14.03
C LEU A 62 -10.58 -12.56 -13.08
N ALA A 63 -9.49 -12.76 -12.33
CA ALA A 63 -8.91 -11.71 -11.48
C ALA A 63 -8.53 -10.44 -12.27
N ASN A 64 -7.92 -10.57 -13.45
CA ASN A 64 -7.61 -9.43 -14.32
C ASN A 64 -8.88 -8.65 -14.69
N SER A 65 -9.94 -9.36 -15.07
CA SER A 65 -11.22 -8.74 -15.46
C SER A 65 -11.88 -8.01 -14.28
N LEU A 66 -11.92 -8.65 -13.10
CA LEU A 66 -12.43 -8.05 -11.86
C LEU A 66 -11.63 -6.80 -11.46
N TYR A 67 -10.31 -6.84 -11.59
CA TYR A 67 -9.43 -5.71 -11.31
C TYR A 67 -9.74 -4.53 -12.24
N ARG A 68 -9.95 -4.77 -13.54
CA ARG A 68 -10.31 -3.73 -14.52
C ARG A 68 -11.70 -3.14 -14.29
N GLN A 69 -12.60 -3.89 -13.67
CA GLN A 69 -13.91 -3.41 -13.20
C GLN A 69 -13.84 -2.72 -11.81
N GLU A 70 -12.65 -2.49 -11.26
CA GLU A 70 -12.43 -1.91 -9.93
C GLU A 70 -13.03 -2.72 -8.75
N ARG A 71 -13.35 -4.00 -8.99
CA ARG A 71 -13.83 -4.94 -7.96
C ARG A 71 -12.64 -5.58 -7.25
N TRP A 72 -11.88 -4.76 -6.53
CA TRP A 72 -10.58 -5.11 -6.01
C TRP A 72 -10.60 -6.25 -4.99
N GLU A 73 -11.63 -6.34 -4.14
CA GLU A 73 -11.76 -7.42 -3.15
C GLU A 73 -11.93 -8.79 -3.81
N GLU A 74 -12.70 -8.85 -4.91
CA GLU A 74 -12.88 -10.09 -5.66
C GLU A 74 -11.63 -10.44 -6.47
N ALA A 75 -10.99 -9.43 -7.07
CA ALA A 75 -9.71 -9.62 -7.75
C ALA A 75 -8.62 -10.14 -6.79
N GLU A 76 -8.55 -9.61 -5.57
CA GLU A 76 -7.65 -10.06 -4.50
C GLU A 76 -7.81 -11.55 -4.24
N ALA A 77 -9.05 -12.01 -4.06
CA ALA A 77 -9.36 -13.41 -3.81
C ALA A 77 -8.95 -14.32 -4.98
N GLN A 78 -9.24 -13.90 -6.22
CA GLN A 78 -8.91 -14.71 -7.41
C GLN A 78 -7.40 -14.73 -7.70
N TYR A 79 -6.66 -13.61 -7.56
CA TYR A 79 -5.20 -13.63 -7.71
C TYR A 79 -4.53 -14.51 -6.65
N ARG A 80 -4.99 -14.43 -5.39
CA ARG A 80 -4.49 -15.30 -4.32
C ARG A 80 -4.73 -16.78 -4.67
N LYS A 81 -5.94 -17.12 -5.09
CA LYS A 81 -6.30 -18.49 -5.50
C LYS A 81 -5.44 -18.97 -6.67
N SER A 82 -5.22 -18.15 -7.71
CA SER A 82 -4.34 -18.50 -8.83
C SER A 82 -2.90 -18.77 -8.38
N ALA A 83 -2.34 -17.93 -7.51
CA ALA A 83 -0.99 -18.11 -6.96
C ALA A 83 -0.85 -19.37 -6.08
N GLU A 84 -1.92 -19.78 -5.39
CA GLU A 84 -1.98 -20.98 -4.56
C GLU A 84 -2.11 -22.27 -5.39
N MET A 85 -2.88 -22.22 -6.48
CA MET A 85 -3.08 -23.37 -7.38
C MET A 85 -1.90 -23.63 -8.33
N SER A 86 -1.14 -22.58 -8.68
CA SER A 86 -0.04 -22.72 -9.63
C SER A 86 1.22 -23.33 -9.02
N ASN A 87 1.76 -24.35 -9.70
CA ASN A 87 3.11 -24.87 -9.46
C ASN A 87 4.18 -24.22 -10.34
N ASP A 88 3.79 -23.41 -11.34
CA ASP A 88 4.72 -22.68 -12.20
C ASP A 88 5.17 -21.39 -11.48
N PRO A 89 6.49 -21.22 -11.22
CA PRO A 89 7.02 -20.02 -10.57
C PRO A 89 6.73 -18.73 -11.34
N SER A 90 6.68 -18.78 -12.68
CA SER A 90 6.41 -17.60 -13.52
C SER A 90 4.97 -17.13 -13.35
N VAL A 91 4.00 -18.05 -13.45
CA VAL A 91 2.58 -17.75 -13.23
C VAL A 91 2.34 -17.29 -11.80
N LYS A 92 2.98 -17.94 -10.83
CA LYS A 92 2.89 -17.55 -9.41
C LYS A 92 3.47 -16.15 -9.19
N ALA A 93 4.59 -15.80 -9.82
CA ALA A 93 5.15 -14.45 -9.76
C ALA A 93 4.16 -13.41 -10.29
N GLN A 94 3.56 -13.65 -11.46
CA GLN A 94 2.59 -12.73 -12.08
C GLN A 94 1.33 -12.55 -11.23
N ALA A 95 0.76 -13.64 -10.70
CA ALA A 95 -0.39 -13.56 -9.81
C ALA A 95 -0.06 -12.78 -8.52
N LEU A 96 1.12 -13.00 -7.92
CA LEU A 96 1.57 -12.26 -6.74
C LEU A 96 1.88 -10.78 -7.05
N HIS A 97 2.39 -10.47 -8.25
CA HIS A 97 2.59 -9.11 -8.72
C HIS A 97 1.25 -8.37 -8.80
N ASN A 98 0.27 -8.94 -9.49
CA ASN A 98 -1.05 -8.32 -9.64
C ASN A 98 -1.84 -8.26 -8.33
N LEU A 99 -1.65 -9.23 -7.44
CA LEU A 99 -2.15 -9.14 -6.06
C LEU A 99 -1.55 -7.91 -5.34
N GLY A 100 -0.26 -7.63 -5.54
CA GLY A 100 0.38 -6.40 -5.06
C GLY A 100 -0.25 -5.14 -5.65
N ASN A 101 -0.51 -5.11 -6.96
CA ASN A 101 -1.20 -3.99 -7.62
C ASN A 101 -2.63 -3.80 -7.07
N THR A 102 -3.34 -4.89 -6.80
CA THR A 102 -4.67 -4.88 -6.19
C THR A 102 -4.65 -4.27 -4.80
N TYR A 103 -3.68 -4.65 -3.97
CA TYR A 103 -3.49 -4.03 -2.65
C TYR A 103 -3.10 -2.55 -2.73
N MET A 104 -2.33 -2.14 -3.76
CA MET A 104 -2.04 -0.73 -3.99
C MET A 104 -3.30 0.07 -4.33
N ALA A 105 -4.20 -0.47 -5.16
CA ALA A 105 -5.48 0.17 -5.47
C ALA A 105 -6.38 0.34 -4.23
N GLN A 106 -6.31 -0.61 -3.30
CA GLN A 106 -7.02 -0.56 -2.01
C GLN A 106 -6.28 0.26 -0.92
N GLU A 107 -5.15 0.89 -1.24
CA GLU A 107 -4.27 1.59 -0.28
C GLU A 107 -3.73 0.70 0.87
N LYS A 108 -3.77 -0.62 0.71
CA LYS A 108 -3.25 -1.63 1.65
C LYS A 108 -1.74 -1.80 1.43
N LEU A 109 -0.96 -0.77 1.77
CA LEU A 109 0.47 -0.68 1.44
C LEU A 109 1.33 -1.79 2.04
N ASP A 110 1.02 -2.25 3.27
CA ASP A 110 1.77 -3.32 3.94
C ASP A 110 1.60 -4.66 3.20
N GLU A 111 0.38 -4.96 2.77
CA GLU A 111 0.00 -6.14 2.01
C GLU A 111 0.59 -6.10 0.60
N ALA A 112 0.56 -4.94 -0.06
CA ALA A 112 1.20 -4.72 -1.36
C ALA A 112 2.70 -5.03 -1.32
N ILE A 113 3.42 -4.49 -0.32
CA ILE A 113 4.84 -4.75 -0.11
C ILE A 113 5.11 -6.26 0.07
N LYS A 114 4.28 -6.96 0.84
CA LYS A 114 4.42 -8.41 1.05
C LYS A 114 4.20 -9.20 -0.24
N ALA A 115 3.18 -8.84 -1.02
CA ALA A 115 2.85 -9.49 -2.29
C ALA A 115 3.97 -9.30 -3.32
N TYR A 116 4.46 -8.07 -3.53
CA TYR A 116 5.57 -7.79 -4.43
C TYR A 116 6.87 -8.48 -4.01
N LYS A 117 7.21 -8.48 -2.71
CA LYS A 117 8.36 -9.25 -2.22
C LYS A 117 8.22 -10.74 -2.49
N SER A 118 7.00 -11.26 -2.41
CA SER A 118 6.73 -12.67 -2.69
C SER A 118 6.81 -12.99 -4.19
N SER A 119 6.36 -12.08 -5.05
CA SER A 119 6.55 -12.15 -6.51
C SER A 119 8.06 -12.17 -6.86
N LEU A 120 8.85 -11.24 -6.32
CA LEU A 120 10.31 -11.18 -6.57
C LEU A 120 11.08 -12.39 -6.05
N LYS A 121 10.54 -13.12 -5.06
CA LYS A 121 11.11 -14.41 -4.65
C LYS A 121 10.92 -15.49 -5.73
N GLN A 122 9.82 -15.44 -6.48
CA GLN A 122 9.55 -16.36 -7.59
C GLN A 122 10.28 -15.93 -8.87
N ASN A 123 10.26 -14.63 -9.19
CA ASN A 123 10.96 -14.04 -10.32
C ASN A 123 11.80 -12.82 -9.89
N PRO A 124 13.08 -13.01 -9.52
CA PRO A 124 13.95 -11.91 -9.09
C PRO A 124 14.29 -10.89 -10.20
N ARG A 125 14.02 -11.19 -11.46
CA ARG A 125 14.39 -10.34 -12.61
C ARG A 125 13.26 -9.44 -13.08
N ASP A 126 12.12 -9.46 -12.40
CA ASP A 126 10.97 -8.61 -12.74
C ASP A 126 11.21 -7.16 -12.29
N ASN A 127 11.61 -6.32 -13.25
CA ASN A 127 11.85 -4.90 -13.02
C ASN A 127 10.56 -4.12 -12.74
N GLU A 128 9.42 -4.55 -13.27
CA GLU A 128 8.14 -3.89 -13.03
C GLU A 128 7.70 -4.13 -11.59
N THR A 129 7.75 -5.38 -11.11
CA THR A 129 7.50 -5.68 -9.69
C THR A 129 8.43 -4.88 -8.78
N ARG A 130 9.71 -4.75 -9.14
CA ARG A 130 10.70 -4.00 -8.37
C ARG A 130 10.36 -2.50 -8.28
N HIS A 131 9.97 -1.90 -9.40
CA HIS A 131 9.52 -0.52 -9.45
C HIS A 131 8.26 -0.30 -8.60
N ASN A 132 7.27 -1.20 -8.70
CA ASN A 132 6.04 -1.12 -7.93
C ASN A 132 6.28 -1.31 -6.43
N LEU A 133 7.22 -2.18 -6.03
CA LEU A 133 7.65 -2.32 -4.65
C LEU A 133 8.29 -1.02 -4.13
N ALA A 134 9.16 -0.37 -4.91
CA ALA A 134 9.75 0.92 -4.54
C ALA A 134 8.68 2.01 -4.37
N LYS A 135 7.69 2.06 -5.26
CA LYS A 135 6.54 2.96 -5.17
C LYS A 135 5.75 2.73 -3.88
N ALA A 136 5.42 1.47 -3.56
CA ALA A 136 4.69 1.09 -2.34
C ALA A 136 5.46 1.50 -1.07
N LEU A 137 6.78 1.24 -1.03
CA LEU A 137 7.65 1.64 0.08
C LEU A 137 7.71 3.15 0.27
N LYS A 138 7.81 3.92 -0.83
CA LYS A 138 7.83 5.38 -0.79
C LYS A 138 6.51 5.96 -0.28
N GLN A 139 5.37 5.47 -0.78
CA GLN A 139 4.07 5.88 -0.29
C GLN A 139 3.90 5.57 1.19
N LYS A 140 4.36 4.39 1.63
CA LYS A 140 4.30 4.02 3.04
C LYS A 140 5.15 4.95 3.92
N GLN A 141 6.35 5.29 3.47
CA GLN A 141 7.23 6.22 4.17
C GLN A 141 6.58 7.61 4.29
N GLN A 142 5.95 8.11 3.22
CA GLN A 142 5.23 9.38 3.22
C GLN A 142 4.05 9.36 4.20
N GLN A 143 3.27 8.27 4.21
CA GLN A 143 2.16 8.09 5.15
C GLN A 143 2.63 8.11 6.61
N GLN A 144 3.75 7.44 6.91
CA GLN A 144 4.35 7.44 8.25
C GLN A 144 4.86 8.82 8.66
N GLN A 145 5.48 9.56 7.75
CA GLN A 145 5.95 10.93 8.01
C GLN A 145 4.79 11.89 8.32
N GLN A 146 3.70 11.81 7.54
CA GLN A 146 2.50 12.61 7.79
C GLN A 146 1.86 12.27 9.14
N GLN A 147 1.80 10.98 9.50
CA GLN A 147 1.30 10.56 10.80
C GLN A 147 2.14 11.10 11.96
N GLN A 148 3.47 11.14 11.81
CA GLN A 148 4.37 11.69 12.81
C GLN A 148 4.20 13.21 12.95
N GLN A 149 4.17 13.95 11.84
CA GLN A 149 3.93 15.40 11.84
C GLN A 149 2.60 15.76 12.51
N ASN A 150 1.55 15.00 12.25
CA ASN A 150 0.24 15.20 12.88
C ASN A 150 0.26 14.91 14.39
N GLN A 151 1.11 13.99 14.85
CA GLN A 151 1.29 13.74 16.29
C GLN A 151 2.07 14.87 16.96
N ASP A 152 3.16 15.33 16.34
CA ASP A 152 3.97 16.43 16.85
C ASP A 152 3.14 17.72 16.97
N GLN A 153 2.34 18.04 15.94
CA GLN A 153 1.42 19.20 15.99
C GLN A 153 0.37 19.10 17.09
N LYS A 154 -0.16 17.90 17.35
CA LYS A 154 -1.11 17.69 18.47
C LYS A 154 -0.42 17.90 19.81
N GLN A 155 0.80 17.39 19.97
CA GLN A 155 1.57 17.54 21.19
C GLN A 155 1.92 19.02 21.46
N ASP A 156 2.31 19.77 20.42
CA ASP A 156 2.55 21.21 20.52
C ASP A 156 1.28 22.00 20.91
N GLN A 157 0.11 21.61 20.39
CA GLN A 157 -1.16 22.23 20.77
C GLN A 157 -1.54 21.91 22.21
N ASP A 158 -1.38 20.66 22.64
CA ASP A 158 -1.66 20.24 24.01
C ASP A 158 -0.74 20.97 25.00
N GLN A 159 0.54 21.13 24.66
CA GLN A 159 1.50 21.87 25.48
C GLN A 159 1.14 23.36 25.56
N LYS A 160 0.81 24.02 24.43
CA LYS A 160 0.34 25.42 24.46
C LYS A 160 -0.94 25.61 25.26
N ASN A 161 -1.86 24.64 25.21
CA ASN A 161 -3.08 24.70 26.01
C ASN A 161 -2.79 24.52 27.50
N GLN A 162 -1.80 23.70 27.85
CA GLN A 162 -1.36 23.50 29.22
C GLN A 162 -0.67 24.76 29.77
N ASP A 163 0.23 25.38 28.99
CA ASP A 163 0.92 26.63 29.36
C ASP A 163 -0.07 27.77 29.62
N LYS A 164 -1.10 27.91 28.77
CA LYS A 164 -2.18 28.89 28.98
C LYS A 164 -2.96 28.63 30.27
N LYS A 165 -3.24 27.36 30.57
CA LYS A 165 -3.99 26.97 31.76
C LYS A 165 -3.19 27.21 33.04
N ASP A 166 -1.87 27.07 32.98
CA ASP A 166 -0.98 27.37 34.09
C ASP A 166 -0.79 28.88 34.27
N GLN A 167 -0.73 29.67 33.19
CA GLN A 167 -0.81 31.15 33.26
C GLN A 167 -2.12 31.62 33.90
N GLU A 168 -3.28 31.11 33.47
CA GLU A 168 -4.58 31.49 34.07
C GLU A 168 -4.65 31.18 35.57
N LYS A 169 -4.06 30.07 36.02
CA LYS A 169 -3.98 29.73 37.44
C LYS A 169 -3.05 30.68 38.21
N GLN A 170 -1.96 31.12 37.59
CA GLN A 170 -1.02 32.05 38.21
C GLN A 170 -1.64 33.44 38.34
N ASP A 171 -2.30 33.93 37.30
CA ASP A 171 -3.05 35.20 37.35
C ASP A 171 -4.15 35.18 38.42
N GLN A 172 -4.84 34.04 38.60
CA GLN A 172 -5.82 33.89 39.67
C GLN A 172 -5.20 33.91 41.08
N LYS A 173 -4.00 33.33 41.25
CA LYS A 173 -3.27 33.42 42.54
C LYS A 173 -2.81 34.84 42.82
N ASP A 174 -2.20 35.51 41.84
CA ASP A 174 -1.69 36.88 42.01
C ASP A 174 -2.82 37.88 42.32
N ASN A 175 -4.00 37.71 41.71
CA ASN A 175 -5.16 38.52 42.05
C ASN A 175 -5.68 38.25 43.47
N LYS A 176 -5.64 36.99 43.92
CA LYS A 176 -6.06 36.63 45.27
C LYS A 176 -5.12 37.22 46.33
N ASP A 177 -3.82 37.16 46.09
CA ASP A 177 -2.80 37.73 46.98
C ASP A 177 -2.91 39.27 47.06
N LYS A 178 -3.19 39.94 45.93
CA LYS A 178 -3.47 41.40 45.93
C LYS A 178 -4.74 41.76 46.69
N GLN A 179 -5.77 40.94 46.59
CA GLN A 179 -7.03 41.16 47.30
C GLN A 179 -6.86 40.94 48.82
N ASP A 180 -6.03 39.97 49.21
CA ASP A 180 -5.68 39.74 50.62
C ASP A 180 -4.79 40.85 51.19
N GLN A 181 -3.86 41.41 50.40
CA GLN A 181 -3.08 42.61 50.78
C GLN A 181 -3.97 43.84 50.97
N GLN A 182 -4.89 44.12 50.04
CA GLN A 182 -5.83 45.24 50.21
C GLN A 182 -6.74 45.08 51.42
N ASN A 183 -7.13 43.85 51.77
CA ASN A 183 -7.89 43.57 52.98
C ASN A 183 -7.06 43.68 54.27
N GLN A 184 -5.74 43.50 54.21
CA GLN A 184 -4.83 43.79 55.33
C GLN A 184 -4.57 45.28 55.50
N ASP A 185 -4.40 46.02 54.41
CA ASP A 185 -4.21 47.48 54.45
C ASP A 185 -5.47 48.22 54.94
N GLN A 186 -6.67 47.71 54.62
CA GLN A 186 -7.92 48.24 55.19
C GLN A 186 -8.15 47.86 56.66
N LYS A 187 -7.40 46.89 57.20
CA LYS A 187 -7.39 46.56 58.64
C LYS A 187 -6.23 47.21 59.41
N GLY A 188 -5.38 47.99 58.73
CA GLY A 188 -4.23 48.68 59.32
C GLY A 188 -4.57 49.90 60.18
N ASP A 189 -5.80 50.41 60.17
CA ASP A 189 -6.23 51.56 60.99
C ASP A 189 -7.03 51.19 62.25
N GLU A 190 -7.23 49.90 62.53
CA GLU A 190 -7.84 49.45 63.79
C GLU A 190 -7.08 48.26 64.38
N GLN A 191 -5.92 48.52 65.01
CA GLN A 191 -5.51 47.94 66.30
C GLN A 191 -4.01 48.16 66.54
N LYS A 192 -3.68 49.24 67.26
CA LYS A 192 -2.62 49.15 68.28
C LYS A 192 -3.20 48.35 69.44
N ASP A 193 -2.69 47.15 69.68
CA ASP A 193 -2.17 46.69 70.97
C ASP A 193 -2.06 45.15 71.00
N LYS A 194 -0.94 44.69 71.58
CA LYS A 194 -0.61 43.33 72.05
C LYS A 194 -0.07 42.28 71.06
N GLY A 195 1.21 41.96 71.28
CA GLY A 195 1.56 40.64 71.83
C GLY A 195 2.41 39.74 70.94
N ASP A 196 3.64 39.51 71.40
CA ASP A 196 4.49 38.36 71.04
C ASP A 196 3.70 37.06 70.91
N GLN A 197 3.92 36.34 69.81
CA GLN A 197 4.14 34.89 69.87
C GLN A 197 4.73 34.35 68.57
N GLN A 198 5.96 33.82 68.72
CA GLN A 198 6.57 32.80 67.88
C GLN A 198 5.57 31.73 67.40
N LYS A 199 5.72 31.32 66.13
CA LYS A 199 5.69 29.90 65.78
C LYS A 199 6.45 29.64 64.48
N ASP A 200 7.54 28.92 64.66
CA ASP A 200 8.23 28.15 63.61
C ASP A 200 7.25 27.22 62.89
N GLN A 201 7.38 27.14 61.57
CA GLN A 201 7.39 25.85 60.87
C GLN A 201 7.98 25.99 59.46
N ASP A 202 9.27 25.65 59.42
CA ASP A 202 9.98 25.14 58.26
C ASP A 202 9.30 23.88 57.72
N GLN A 203 9.05 23.81 56.40
CA GLN A 203 9.36 22.62 55.62
C GLN A 203 9.29 22.91 54.11
N SER A 204 10.48 23.06 53.56
CA SER A 204 10.77 22.87 52.14
C SER A 204 10.44 21.44 51.70
N LYS A 205 9.71 21.27 50.59
CA LYS A 205 9.76 20.06 49.76
C LYS A 205 9.88 20.46 48.28
N PRO A 206 10.93 20.01 47.56
CA PRO A 206 10.97 20.11 46.11
C PRO A 206 10.17 18.93 45.53
N ASP A 207 9.13 19.23 44.76
CA ASP A 207 8.41 18.22 43.99
C ASP A 207 9.29 17.74 42.83
N GLN A 208 9.47 16.42 42.78
CA GLN A 208 10.22 15.69 41.76
C GLN A 208 9.63 15.87 40.35
N PRO A 209 10.45 15.79 39.29
CA PRO A 209 9.97 15.71 37.92
C PRO A 209 9.16 14.41 37.74
N LYS A 210 7.95 14.54 37.18
CA LYS A 210 7.10 13.42 36.82
C LYS A 210 7.78 12.62 35.71
N ASP A 211 7.94 11.32 35.97
CA ASP A 211 8.28 10.29 35.00
C ASP A 211 7.46 10.46 33.72
N ASP A 212 8.16 10.70 32.61
CA ASP A 212 7.58 10.62 31.28
C ASP A 212 7.11 9.20 31.04
N GLN A 213 5.79 9.08 30.86
CA GLN A 213 5.11 7.88 30.46
C GLN A 213 5.71 7.38 29.14
N GLN A 214 6.53 6.35 29.25
CA GLN A 214 6.90 5.47 28.16
C GLN A 214 5.60 4.87 27.59
N LYS A 215 5.05 5.52 26.56
CA LYS A 215 3.91 5.02 25.78
C LYS A 215 4.31 3.68 25.17
N GLY A 216 3.89 2.59 25.83
CA GLY A 216 4.00 1.24 25.31
C GLY A 216 3.27 1.13 23.98
N GLN A 217 4.02 1.15 22.88
CA GLN A 217 3.51 0.66 21.61
C GLN A 217 3.55 -0.86 21.67
N ALA A 218 2.38 -1.48 21.66
CA ALA A 218 2.23 -2.92 21.47
C ALA A 218 3.02 -3.37 20.22
N PRO A 219 3.67 -4.54 20.24
CA PRO A 219 4.50 -4.99 19.12
C PRO A 219 3.64 -5.23 17.88
N ARG A 220 3.71 -4.30 16.91
CA ARG A 220 3.10 -4.44 15.58
C ARG A 220 3.92 -5.45 14.76
N LYS A 221 3.74 -6.74 15.04
CA LYS A 221 4.57 -7.84 14.51
C LYS A 221 4.62 -7.98 12.98
N ASP A 222 3.74 -7.30 12.23
CA ASP A 222 3.57 -7.54 10.79
C ASP A 222 3.73 -6.31 9.88
N LYS A 223 4.07 -5.14 10.43
CA LYS A 223 4.24 -3.90 9.64
C LYS A 223 5.72 -3.61 9.43
N ILE A 224 6.12 -3.31 8.20
CA ILE A 224 7.51 -2.88 7.93
C ILE A 224 7.81 -1.54 8.64
N SER A 225 8.94 -1.46 9.35
CA SER A 225 9.40 -0.25 10.03
C SER A 225 9.81 0.84 9.02
N ARG A 226 9.92 2.09 9.48
CA ARG A 226 10.33 3.21 8.62
C ARG A 226 11.76 3.02 8.12
N GLU A 227 12.63 2.55 9.02
CA GLU A 227 14.04 2.29 8.79
C GLU A 227 14.22 1.14 7.80
N ASP A 228 13.47 0.04 7.97
CA ASP A 228 13.50 -1.07 7.02
C ASP A 228 12.99 -0.65 5.65
N ALA A 229 11.92 0.15 5.59
CA ALA A 229 11.39 0.65 4.33
C ALA A 229 12.42 1.54 3.60
N GLN A 230 13.12 2.39 4.34
CA GLN A 230 14.18 3.25 3.79
C GLN A 230 15.36 2.43 3.29
N ARG A 231 15.83 1.44 4.06
CA ARG A 231 16.91 0.53 3.64
C ARG A 231 16.54 -0.24 2.37
N LEU A 232 15.31 -0.76 2.28
CA LEU A 232 14.84 -1.44 1.08
C LEU A 232 14.77 -0.48 -0.12
N LEU A 233 14.24 0.73 0.08
CA LEU A 233 14.15 1.72 -0.99
C LEU A 233 15.53 2.10 -1.53
N GLU A 234 16.52 2.27 -0.65
CA GLU A 234 17.90 2.54 -1.04
C GLU A 234 18.50 1.36 -1.83
N ALA A 235 18.28 0.12 -1.38
CA ALA A 235 18.73 -1.07 -2.10
C ALA A 235 18.12 -1.16 -3.50
N LEU A 236 16.81 -0.91 -3.63
CA LEU A 236 16.11 -0.90 -4.92
C LEU A 236 16.63 0.21 -5.85
N SER A 237 16.87 1.41 -5.31
CA SER A 237 17.38 2.54 -6.09
C SER A 237 18.79 2.29 -6.62
N ARG A 238 19.68 1.68 -5.82
CA ARG A 238 21.02 1.30 -6.28
C ARG A 238 20.95 0.31 -7.44
N GLU A 239 20.07 -0.68 -7.33
CA GLU A 239 19.91 -1.70 -8.39
C GLU A 239 19.31 -1.12 -9.68
N GLU A 240 18.38 -0.18 -9.57
CA GLU A 240 17.84 0.56 -10.72
C GLU A 240 18.93 1.39 -11.42
N GLN A 241 19.80 2.06 -10.66
CA GLN A 241 20.95 2.79 -11.21
C GLN A 241 21.92 1.87 -11.94
N ASP A 242 22.23 0.71 -11.36
CA ASP A 242 23.10 -0.29 -11.97
C ASP A 242 22.50 -0.86 -13.26
N LEU A 243 21.18 -1.11 -13.27
CA LEU A 243 20.46 -1.55 -14.47
C LEU A 243 20.51 -0.48 -15.57
N GLN A 244 20.23 0.79 -15.22
CA GLN A 244 20.26 1.89 -16.17
C GLN A 244 21.64 2.07 -16.80
N LYS A 245 22.70 1.93 -15.99
CA LYS A 245 24.08 1.97 -16.45
C LYS A 245 24.35 0.85 -17.47
N LYS A 246 23.96 -0.39 -17.17
CA LYS A 246 24.11 -1.53 -18.09
C LYS A 246 23.36 -1.33 -19.40
N LEU A 247 22.12 -0.87 -19.35
CA LEU A 247 21.32 -0.59 -20.55
C LEU A 247 21.96 0.51 -21.42
N ASN A 248 22.54 1.54 -20.79
CA ASN A 248 23.26 2.58 -21.52
C ASN A 248 24.55 2.05 -22.16
N GLU A 249 25.31 1.20 -21.45
CA GLU A 249 26.50 0.55 -21.99
C GLU A 249 26.19 -0.38 -23.17
N GLU A 250 25.08 -1.14 -23.12
CA GLU A 250 24.61 -1.97 -24.24
C GLU A 250 24.17 -1.13 -25.45
N LYS A 251 23.46 -0.03 -25.23
CA LYS A 251 23.13 0.94 -26.29
C LYS A 251 24.37 1.54 -26.95
N ILE A 252 25.44 1.79 -26.20
CA ILE A 252 26.71 2.29 -26.75
C ILE A 252 27.44 1.22 -27.58
N LYS A 253 27.36 -0.05 -27.19
CA LYS A 253 27.97 -1.19 -27.92
C LYS A 253 27.23 -1.50 -29.23
N THR A 254 25.91 -1.32 -29.25
CA THR A 254 25.08 -1.44 -30.46
C THR A 254 25.14 -0.16 -31.29
N LYS A 255 26.32 0.15 -31.86
CA LYS A 255 26.44 1.25 -32.83
C LYS A 255 25.44 1.04 -33.99
N PRO A 256 24.82 2.11 -34.52
CA PRO A 256 23.93 1.98 -35.67
C PRO A 256 24.73 1.42 -36.85
N ILE A 257 24.25 0.33 -37.43
CA ILE A 257 24.69 -0.14 -38.74
C ILE A 257 24.36 1.00 -39.70
N LYS A 258 25.37 1.77 -40.13
CA LYS A 258 25.23 2.63 -41.29
C LYS A 258 24.96 1.71 -42.47
N THR A 259 23.72 1.64 -42.91
CA THR A 259 23.41 1.13 -44.24
C THR A 259 23.92 2.18 -45.22
N ASP A 260 25.18 2.04 -45.63
CA ASP A 260 25.64 2.67 -46.86
C ASP A 260 24.87 1.99 -47.99
N LYS A 261 23.75 2.60 -48.38
CA LYS A 261 23.10 2.30 -49.65
C LYS A 261 24.00 2.87 -50.75
N ASP A 262 24.94 2.06 -51.19
CA ASP A 262 25.55 2.17 -52.52
C ASP A 262 24.89 1.15 -53.44
N TRP A 263 23.70 1.51 -53.93
CA TRP A 263 23.12 1.12 -55.22
C TRP A 263 21.78 1.84 -55.44
#